data_AF-A0A8J3X425-F1
#
_entry.id   AF-A0A8J3X425-F1
#
_cell.length_a   1.000
_cell.length_b   1.000
_cell.length_c   1.000
_cell.angle_alpha   90.00
_cell.angle_beta   90.00
_cell.angle_gamma   90.00
#
_symmetry.space_group_name_H-M   'P 1'
#
loop_
_entity.id
_entity.type
_entity.pdbx_description
1 polymer ?
#
loop_
_entity_poly.entity_id
_entity_poly.type
_entity_poly.pdbx_seq_one_letter_code
_entity_poly.pdbx_strand_id
1 'polypeptide(L)'
;MTLVDVTTRIQQIRSQLGLDRTAATTATSGVAFAEALGAVQGADGSASAGGVTGDAVVASARKYLGVPYVFGGNDPAKGLDCSSLVQRAYGDLGIKLPRIAADQAREGQPVASLAQAKPGDLLAFNSPVDHIAIYIGDGKMIAAPKPGDVVKIQNVYATPTAIRRVLPDAAPSVLPALRPSSLSGTAGAADVPYADLFAGASAKYGLPPTLLAAVAKVESGYNQRAVSPAGAQGLMQIMPATARGLGVNPLDPAQAIDGAARLLQKNIREFGSLPLALAAYNAGGGAVRKYGGIPPFAETQAYVPKVQAAMAALGGKGQW
;
A
#
# COMPACT_ATOMS: atom_id res chain seq x y z
N MET A 1 24.00 20.66 58.53
CA MET A 1 23.18 19.57 57.96
C MET A 1 23.53 18.33 58.73
N THR A 2 22.59 17.84 59.54
CA THR A 2 22.86 16.73 60.47
C THR A 2 22.75 15.39 59.74
N LEU A 3 23.36 14.34 60.27
CA LEU A 3 23.25 12.98 59.71
C LEU A 3 21.79 12.53 59.56
N VAL A 4 20.90 13.01 60.44
CA VAL A 4 19.45 12.79 60.41
C VAL A 4 18.80 13.44 59.19
N ASP A 5 19.19 14.66 58.82
CA ASP A 5 18.66 15.37 57.63
C ASP A 5 19.02 14.67 56.32
N VAL A 6 20.20 14.04 56.26
CA VAL A 6 20.65 13.27 55.09
C VAL A 6 19.86 11.96 54.96
N THR A 7 19.55 11.30 56.09
CA THR A 7 18.78 10.04 56.07
C THR A 7 17.32 10.27 55.66
N THR A 8 16.72 11.36 56.13
CA THR A 8 15.34 11.74 55.77
C THR A 8 15.23 12.12 54.28
N ARG A 9 16.23 12.79 53.70
CA ARG A 9 16.25 13.08 52.26
C ARG A 9 16.42 11.83 51.39
N ILE A 10 17.19 10.85 51.83
CA ILE A 10 17.34 9.57 51.11
C ILE A 10 16.03 8.78 51.12
N GLN A 11 15.29 8.78 52.23
CA GLN A 11 13.96 8.16 52.33
C GLN A 11 12.92 8.86 51.43
N GLN A 12 12.90 10.19 51.38
CA GLN A 12 12.00 10.95 50.48
C GLN A 12 12.33 10.75 48.99
N ILE A 13 13.61 10.62 48.63
CA ILE A 13 14.02 10.33 47.25
C ILE A 13 13.63 8.90 46.85
N ARG A 14 13.72 7.92 47.76
CA ARG A 14 13.27 6.54 47.50
C ARG A 14 11.75 6.45 47.33
N SER A 15 10.97 7.20 48.13
CA SER A 15 9.52 7.26 47.95
C SER A 15 9.09 7.98 46.67
N GLN A 16 9.89 8.96 46.19
CA GLN A 16 9.64 9.64 44.90
C GLN A 16 10.07 8.82 43.67
N LEU A 17 11.01 7.87 43.83
CA LEU A 17 11.55 7.04 42.74
C LEU A 17 10.96 5.63 42.68
N GLY A 18 10.04 5.25 43.57
CA GLY A 18 9.32 3.97 43.51
C GLY A 18 10.19 2.72 43.69
N LEU A 19 11.31 2.82 44.41
CA LEU A 19 12.32 1.75 44.52
C LEU A 19 12.10 0.77 45.70
N ASP A 20 11.03 0.91 46.48
CA ASP A 20 10.72 -0.02 47.57
C ASP A 20 9.59 -0.99 47.18
N ARG A 21 9.91 -2.05 46.42
CA ARG A 21 9.10 -3.28 46.40
C ARG A 21 9.97 -4.53 46.33
N THR A 22 10.30 -5.07 47.51
CA THR A 22 10.56 -6.50 47.72
C THR A 22 9.29 -7.30 47.44
N ALA A 23 9.45 -8.39 46.68
CA ALA A 23 8.41 -9.29 46.26
C ALA A 23 7.72 -10.00 47.44
N ALA A 24 6.38 -9.99 47.43
CA ALA A 24 5.56 -10.93 48.16
C ALA A 24 4.80 -11.78 47.13
N THR A 25 5.14 -13.06 47.11
CA THR A 25 4.52 -14.09 46.26
C THR A 25 3.15 -14.43 46.82
N THR A 26 2.09 -13.86 46.24
CA THR A 26 0.73 -14.38 46.42
C THR A 26 0.23 -14.84 45.06
N ALA A 27 0.16 -16.16 44.90
CA ALA A 27 -0.46 -16.80 43.75
C ALA A 27 -1.90 -16.29 43.62
N THR A 28 -2.15 -15.50 42.60
CA THR A 28 -3.49 -15.11 42.17
C THR A 28 -3.63 -15.57 40.72
N SER A 29 -4.67 -16.37 40.51
CA SER A 29 -5.05 -17.11 39.31
C SER A 29 -4.88 -16.33 37.99
N GLY A 30 -4.51 -17.05 36.93
CA GLY A 30 -4.20 -16.53 35.58
C GLY A 30 -5.34 -15.79 34.84
N VAL A 31 -6.45 -15.49 35.52
CA VAL A 31 -7.53 -14.61 35.02
C VAL A 31 -7.29 -13.15 35.39
N ALA A 32 -6.64 -12.86 36.53
CA ALA A 32 -6.35 -11.49 36.95
C ALA A 32 -5.18 -10.86 36.16
N PHE A 33 -4.26 -11.69 35.64
CA PHE A 33 -3.20 -11.24 34.72
C PHE A 33 -3.77 -10.91 33.33
N ALA A 34 -4.82 -11.62 32.88
CA ALA A 34 -5.49 -11.33 31.61
C ALA A 34 -6.34 -10.04 31.69
N GLU A 35 -7.00 -9.78 32.83
CA GLU A 35 -7.71 -8.50 33.05
C GLU A 35 -6.74 -7.33 33.28
N ALA A 36 -5.61 -7.54 33.96
CA ALA A 36 -4.58 -6.52 34.11
C ALA A 36 -3.80 -6.25 32.80
N LEU A 37 -3.59 -7.26 31.94
CA LEU A 37 -3.10 -7.02 30.58
C LEU A 37 -4.15 -6.31 29.72
N GLY A 38 -5.43 -6.64 29.85
CA GLY A 38 -6.51 -5.92 29.18
C GLY A 38 -6.62 -4.45 29.60
N ALA A 39 -6.32 -4.15 30.87
CA ALA A 39 -6.37 -2.78 31.41
C ALA A 39 -5.09 -1.95 31.17
N VAL A 40 -3.90 -2.57 31.02
CA VAL A 40 -2.69 -1.86 30.59
C VAL A 40 -2.59 -1.73 29.07
N GLN A 41 -3.34 -2.55 28.33
CA GLN A 41 -3.56 -2.40 26.88
C GLN A 41 -4.72 -1.42 26.55
N GLY A 42 -5.12 -0.62 27.54
CA GLY A 42 -5.99 0.55 27.40
C GLY A 42 -5.24 1.89 27.34
N ALA A 43 -3.90 1.88 27.40
CA ALA A 43 -3.07 3.08 27.35
C ALA A 43 -1.81 2.88 26.50
N ASP A 44 -1.96 2.26 25.33
CA ASP A 44 -1.08 2.49 24.19
C ASP A 44 -1.95 2.50 22.95
N GLY A 45 -1.97 3.64 22.27
CA GLY A 45 -2.88 3.93 21.18
C GLY A 45 -2.82 2.86 20.11
N SER A 46 -3.88 2.05 20.05
CA SER A 46 -4.28 1.34 18.85
C SER A 46 -4.57 2.38 17.77
N ALA A 47 -3.52 2.85 17.10
CA ALA A 47 -3.64 3.50 15.80
C ALA A 47 -4.16 2.42 14.85
N SER A 48 -5.38 2.63 14.39
CA SER A 48 -6.09 1.82 13.41
C SER A 48 -5.18 1.27 12.32
N ALA A 49 -5.49 0.05 11.86
CA ALA A 49 -5.16 -0.42 10.51
C ALA A 49 -5.95 0.41 9.46
N GLY A 50 -5.73 1.73 9.45
CA GLY A 50 -6.28 2.67 8.49
C GLY A 50 -5.18 3.01 7.49
N GLY A 51 -5.37 2.61 6.23
CA GLY A 51 -4.53 3.11 5.15
C GLY A 51 -4.51 4.65 5.16
N VAL A 52 -3.39 5.23 4.75
CA VAL A 52 -3.25 6.69 4.59
C VAL A 52 -4.40 7.21 3.73
N THR A 53 -5.20 8.14 4.26
CA THR A 53 -6.38 8.69 3.58
C THR A 53 -6.08 10.01 2.87
N GLY A 54 -6.95 10.38 1.93
CA GLY A 54 -6.93 11.69 1.28
C GLY A 54 -6.93 12.85 2.28
N ASP A 55 -7.74 12.74 3.32
CA ASP A 55 -7.81 13.74 4.39
C ASP A 55 -6.50 13.83 5.20
N ALA A 56 -5.79 12.71 5.38
CA ALA A 56 -4.46 12.72 6.01
C ALA A 56 -3.43 13.48 5.16
N VAL A 57 -3.48 13.33 3.83
CA VAL A 57 -2.65 14.12 2.89
C VAL A 57 -2.99 15.59 2.99
N VAL A 58 -4.28 15.95 3.03
CA VAL A 58 -4.70 17.34 3.20
C VAL A 58 -4.23 17.91 4.54
N ALA A 59 -4.36 17.15 5.62
CA ALA A 59 -3.90 17.54 6.95
C ALA A 59 -2.37 17.75 6.97
N SER A 60 -1.60 16.87 6.33
CA SER A 60 -0.16 17.06 6.18
C SER A 60 0.17 18.29 5.34
N ALA A 61 -0.49 18.46 4.18
CA ALA A 61 -0.29 19.63 3.32
C ALA A 61 -0.56 20.96 4.03
N ARG A 62 -1.56 21.00 4.93
CA ARG A 62 -1.90 22.18 5.74
C ARG A 62 -0.77 22.64 6.66
N LYS A 63 0.13 21.75 7.08
CA LYS A 63 1.30 22.11 7.90
C LYS A 63 2.25 23.09 7.20
N TYR A 64 2.22 23.13 5.87
CA TYR A 64 3.09 23.98 5.07
C TYR A 64 2.44 25.31 4.66
N LEU A 65 1.21 25.61 5.09
CA LEU A 65 0.57 26.89 4.78
C LEU A 65 1.43 28.06 5.28
N GLY A 66 1.60 29.07 4.43
CA GLY A 66 2.44 30.23 4.71
C GLY A 66 3.92 30.07 4.36
N VAL A 67 4.39 28.84 4.03
CA VAL A 67 5.77 28.64 3.57
C VAL A 67 6.00 29.41 2.26
N PRO A 68 7.07 30.23 2.15
CA PRO A 68 7.35 30.98 0.92
C PRO A 68 7.57 30.08 -0.29
N TYR A 69 7.10 30.51 -1.44
CA TYR A 69 7.44 29.85 -2.69
C TYR A 69 8.91 30.11 -3.06
N VAL A 70 9.66 29.05 -3.34
CA VAL A 70 11.01 29.13 -3.93
C VAL A 70 11.10 28.14 -5.06
N PHE A 71 11.40 28.61 -6.27
CA PHE A 71 11.58 27.74 -7.44
C PHE A 71 12.70 26.73 -7.20
N GLY A 72 12.41 25.43 -7.34
CA GLY A 72 13.37 24.37 -7.03
C GLY A 72 13.59 24.10 -5.54
N GLY A 73 12.95 24.87 -4.64
CA GLY A 73 13.04 24.70 -3.18
C GLY A 73 12.54 23.33 -2.72
N ASN A 74 13.11 22.81 -1.64
CA ASN A 74 12.71 21.53 -1.03
C ASN A 74 12.85 21.54 0.51
N ASP A 75 13.08 22.71 1.09
CA ASP A 75 13.32 22.89 2.52
C ASP A 75 12.20 23.78 3.07
N PRO A 76 11.25 23.24 3.85
CA PRO A 76 10.14 24.02 4.40
C PRO A 76 10.55 25.26 5.20
N ALA A 77 11.78 25.28 5.75
CA ALA A 77 12.30 26.45 6.46
C ALA A 77 12.79 27.57 5.52
N LYS A 78 13.14 27.24 4.28
CA LYS A 78 13.68 28.19 3.28
C LYS A 78 12.68 28.51 2.17
N GLY A 79 11.75 27.60 1.92
CA GLY A 79 10.72 27.71 0.90
C GLY A 79 10.57 26.43 0.06
N LEU A 80 9.38 26.29 -0.52
CA LEU A 80 8.98 25.13 -1.31
C LEU A 80 8.51 25.58 -2.70
N ASP A 81 8.73 24.74 -3.70
CA ASP A 81 8.02 24.82 -4.97
C ASP A 81 6.77 23.92 -4.98
N CYS A 82 5.99 23.97 -6.07
CA CYS A 82 4.75 23.22 -6.22
C CYS A 82 4.93 21.70 -6.04
N SER A 83 6.00 21.14 -6.58
CA SER A 83 6.25 19.69 -6.58
C SER A 83 6.89 19.19 -5.29
N SER A 84 7.74 20.00 -4.63
CA SER A 84 8.26 19.69 -3.30
C SER A 84 7.19 19.77 -2.21
N LEU A 85 6.21 20.68 -2.31
CA LEU A 85 5.04 20.68 -1.44
C LEU A 85 4.29 19.35 -1.52
N VAL A 86 4.04 18.84 -2.73
CA VAL A 86 3.41 17.53 -2.95
C VAL A 86 4.28 16.40 -2.38
N GLN A 87 5.59 16.39 -2.64
CA GLN A 87 6.50 15.39 -2.07
C GLN A 87 6.49 15.38 -0.55
N ARG A 88 6.44 16.56 0.09
CA ARG A 88 6.46 16.70 1.54
C ARG A 88 5.16 16.23 2.16
N ALA A 89 4.02 16.66 1.62
CA ALA A 89 2.70 16.27 2.12
C ALA A 89 2.46 14.76 2.06
N TYR A 90 2.91 14.11 0.98
CA TYR A 90 2.85 12.65 0.85
C TYR A 90 3.97 11.93 1.64
N GLY A 91 5.17 12.51 1.67
CA GLY A 91 6.35 11.96 2.33
C GLY A 91 6.23 11.91 3.86
N ASP A 92 5.55 12.89 4.46
CA ASP A 92 5.14 12.90 5.87
C ASP A 92 4.33 11.66 6.27
N LEU A 93 3.65 11.06 5.30
CA LEU A 93 2.80 9.89 5.46
C LEU A 93 3.50 8.62 4.93
N GLY A 94 4.80 8.70 4.66
CA GLY A 94 5.63 7.60 4.18
C GLY A 94 5.50 7.33 2.67
N ILE A 95 4.79 8.17 1.91
CA ILE A 95 4.55 7.97 0.47
C ILE A 95 5.57 8.76 -0.34
N LYS A 96 6.35 8.04 -1.15
CA LYS A 96 7.39 8.63 -1.98
C LYS A 96 6.83 8.98 -3.35
N LEU A 97 6.89 10.27 -3.70
CA LEU A 97 6.57 10.78 -5.03
C LEU A 97 7.84 11.29 -5.72
N PRO A 98 7.90 11.29 -7.07
CA PRO A 98 9.02 11.85 -7.82
C PRO A 98 9.15 13.36 -7.59
N ARG A 99 10.33 13.94 -7.89
CA ARG A 99 10.66 15.34 -7.56
C ARG A 99 9.96 16.36 -8.45
N ILE A 100 9.68 16.00 -9.69
CA ILE A 100 9.24 16.94 -10.72
C ILE A 100 7.72 16.81 -10.94
N ALA A 101 7.03 17.94 -11.10
CA ALA A 101 5.58 18.01 -11.28
C ALA A 101 5.06 17.15 -12.45
N ALA A 102 5.80 17.12 -13.57
CA ALA A 102 5.45 16.32 -14.74
C ALA A 102 5.44 14.80 -14.48
N ASP A 103 6.32 14.31 -13.60
CA ASP A 103 6.34 12.90 -13.22
C ASP A 103 5.25 12.61 -12.19
N GLN A 104 5.06 13.51 -11.22
CA GLN A 104 3.97 13.41 -10.23
C GLN A 104 2.59 13.37 -10.90
N ALA A 105 2.41 14.10 -12.01
CA ALA A 105 1.21 14.08 -12.83
C ALA A 105 0.95 12.75 -13.56
N ARG A 106 1.83 11.75 -13.40
CA ARG A 106 1.69 10.38 -13.93
C ARG A 106 1.52 9.33 -12.82
N GLU A 107 1.67 9.73 -11.56
CA GLU A 107 1.53 8.84 -10.41
C GLU A 107 0.06 8.55 -10.12
N GLY A 108 -0.23 7.37 -9.56
CA GLY A 108 -1.60 6.98 -9.20
C GLY A 108 -2.55 6.79 -10.38
N GLN A 109 -3.86 6.76 -10.07
CA GLN A 109 -4.91 6.54 -11.05
C GLN A 109 -5.43 7.86 -11.65
N PRO A 110 -5.72 7.92 -12.97
CA PRO A 110 -6.40 9.07 -13.55
C PRO A 110 -7.80 9.22 -12.96
N VAL A 111 -8.16 10.44 -12.59
CA VAL A 111 -9.53 10.80 -12.21
C VAL A 111 -10.14 11.61 -13.34
N ALA A 112 -11.32 11.21 -13.82
CA ALA A 112 -11.85 11.70 -15.09
C ALA A 112 -12.24 13.19 -15.05
N SER A 113 -12.55 13.74 -13.88
CA SER A 113 -12.96 15.14 -13.75
C SER A 113 -12.83 15.65 -12.31
N LEU A 114 -12.88 16.97 -12.14
CA LEU A 114 -12.86 17.61 -10.82
C LEU A 114 -14.07 17.20 -9.96
N ALA A 115 -15.20 16.85 -10.58
CA ALA A 115 -16.38 16.35 -9.86
C ALA A 115 -16.15 14.97 -9.22
N GLN A 116 -15.21 14.19 -9.75
CA GLN A 116 -14.81 12.90 -9.19
C GLN A 116 -13.56 12.99 -8.32
N ALA A 117 -12.94 14.16 -8.26
CA ALA A 117 -11.77 14.39 -7.44
C ALA A 117 -12.14 14.32 -5.95
N LYS A 118 -11.26 13.72 -5.17
CA LYS A 118 -11.38 13.57 -3.72
C LYS A 118 -10.22 14.30 -3.04
N PRO A 119 -10.40 14.78 -1.80
CA PRO A 119 -9.30 15.34 -1.01
C PRO A 119 -8.05 14.45 -1.10
N GLY A 120 -6.90 15.07 -1.29
CA GLY A 120 -5.62 14.39 -1.52
C GLY A 120 -5.26 14.19 -3.00
N ASP A 121 -6.22 14.14 -3.93
CA ASP A 121 -5.91 13.97 -5.36
C ASP A 121 -5.00 15.11 -5.87
N LEU A 122 -4.05 14.77 -6.74
CA LEU A 122 -3.16 15.74 -7.36
C LEU A 122 -3.85 16.40 -8.55
N LEU A 123 -3.75 17.72 -8.63
CA LEU A 123 -4.20 18.52 -9.78
C LEU A 123 -2.97 19.00 -10.53
N ALA A 124 -2.79 18.56 -11.77
CA ALA A 124 -1.73 19.02 -12.66
C ALA A 124 -2.27 20.03 -13.67
N PHE A 125 -1.50 21.08 -13.94
CA PHE A 125 -1.89 22.17 -14.83
C PHE A 125 -0.87 22.35 -15.96
N ASN A 126 -1.36 22.89 -17.08
CA ASN A 126 -0.61 23.14 -18.31
C ASN A 126 -0.09 21.88 -19.01
N SER A 127 0.39 22.05 -20.24
CA SER A 127 1.03 21.01 -21.05
C SER A 127 2.21 21.64 -21.81
N PRO A 128 3.47 21.33 -21.47
CA PRO A 128 3.90 20.41 -20.40
C PRO A 128 3.50 20.87 -18.99
N VAL A 129 3.39 19.91 -18.05
CA VAL A 129 3.00 20.22 -16.66
C VAL A 129 4.12 20.98 -15.96
N ASP A 130 3.83 22.22 -15.55
CA ASP A 130 4.73 23.10 -14.79
C ASP A 130 4.22 23.40 -13.38
N HIS A 131 2.93 23.16 -13.12
CA HIS A 131 2.28 23.41 -11.84
C HIS A 131 1.47 22.20 -11.38
N ILE A 132 1.55 21.91 -10.08
CA ILE A 132 0.83 20.82 -9.43
C ILE A 132 0.36 21.25 -8.04
N ALA A 133 -0.80 20.75 -7.62
CA ALA A 133 -1.43 21.08 -6.35
C ALA A 133 -2.15 19.87 -5.76
N ILE A 134 -2.56 19.98 -4.48
CA ILE A 134 -3.34 18.95 -3.78
C ILE A 134 -4.79 19.44 -3.67
N TYR A 135 -5.73 18.67 -4.21
CA TYR A 135 -7.16 18.95 -4.08
C TYR A 135 -7.62 18.73 -2.63
N ILE A 136 -8.49 19.60 -2.12
CA ILE A 136 -8.97 19.52 -0.73
C ILE A 136 -10.49 19.44 -0.61
N GLY A 137 -11.21 19.28 -1.73
CA GLY A 137 -12.68 19.37 -1.77
C GLY A 137 -13.19 20.76 -2.14
N ASP A 138 -14.49 20.86 -2.39
CA ASP A 138 -15.23 22.11 -2.64
C ASP A 138 -14.62 23.03 -3.72
N GLY A 139 -14.00 22.45 -4.74
CA GLY A 139 -13.33 23.24 -5.79
C GLY A 139 -12.12 24.01 -5.30
N LYS A 140 -11.50 23.61 -4.18
CA LYS A 140 -10.31 24.25 -3.59
C LYS A 140 -9.09 23.33 -3.64
N MET A 141 -7.92 23.94 -3.56
CA MET A 141 -6.64 23.23 -3.53
C MET A 141 -5.63 23.94 -2.62
N ILE A 142 -4.69 23.16 -2.09
CA ILE A 142 -3.46 23.68 -1.47
C ILE A 142 -2.36 23.65 -2.53
N ALA A 143 -1.72 24.79 -2.76
CA ALA A 143 -0.68 24.93 -3.76
C ALA A 143 0.42 25.89 -3.32
N ALA A 144 1.63 25.67 -3.83
CA ALA A 144 2.72 26.66 -3.85
C ALA A 144 2.73 27.26 -5.27
N PRO A 145 2.11 28.44 -5.51
CA PRO A 145 1.72 28.84 -6.85
C PRO A 145 2.87 29.44 -7.67
N LYS A 146 3.60 30.42 -7.12
CA LYS A 146 4.59 31.20 -7.87
C LYS A 146 5.52 32.00 -6.95
N PRO A 147 6.68 32.46 -7.46
CA PRO A 147 7.57 33.36 -6.73
C PRO A 147 6.86 34.60 -6.18
N GLY A 148 7.21 35.01 -4.96
CA GLY A 148 6.59 36.13 -4.26
C GLY A 148 5.26 35.80 -3.59
N ASP A 149 4.83 34.55 -3.64
CA ASP A 149 3.63 34.05 -2.96
C ASP A 149 4.01 32.98 -1.92
N VAL A 150 3.01 32.47 -1.21
CA VAL A 150 3.18 31.42 -0.20
C VAL A 150 2.33 30.20 -0.52
N VAL A 151 2.63 29.07 0.11
CA VAL A 151 1.72 27.92 0.14
C VAL A 151 0.40 28.37 0.76
N LYS A 152 -0.69 28.23 0.01
CA LYS A 152 -2.02 28.69 0.44
C LYS A 152 -3.14 27.80 -0.06
N ILE A 153 -4.29 27.95 0.58
CA ILE A 153 -5.55 27.45 0.05
C ILE A 153 -6.08 28.47 -0.96
N GLN A 154 -6.45 28.00 -2.14
CA GLN A 154 -7.07 28.81 -3.17
C GLN A 154 -8.11 27.99 -3.94
N ASN A 155 -8.95 28.67 -4.72
CA ASN A 155 -9.86 28.00 -5.63
C ASN A 155 -9.07 27.34 -6.76
N VAL A 156 -9.58 26.22 -7.26
CA VAL A 156 -9.13 25.64 -8.53
C VAL A 156 -9.51 26.62 -9.63
N TYR A 157 -8.51 27.33 -10.15
CA TYR A 157 -8.72 28.51 -11.01
C TYR A 157 -8.85 28.17 -12.50
N ALA A 158 -8.53 26.93 -12.89
CA ALA A 158 -8.61 26.44 -14.25
C ALA A 158 -8.88 24.93 -14.25
N THR A 159 -9.33 24.39 -15.38
CA THR A 159 -9.45 22.94 -15.56
C THR A 159 -8.05 22.30 -15.52
N PRO A 160 -7.79 21.35 -14.60
CA PRO A 160 -6.53 20.62 -14.59
C PRO A 160 -6.33 19.83 -15.89
N THR A 161 -5.10 19.80 -16.40
CA THR A 161 -4.74 18.97 -17.56
C THR A 161 -4.67 17.48 -17.21
N ALA A 162 -4.42 17.16 -15.93
CA ALA A 162 -4.60 15.82 -15.38
C ALA A 162 -4.98 15.88 -13.90
N ILE A 163 -5.76 14.88 -13.45
CA ILE A 163 -6.05 14.65 -12.04
C ILE A 163 -5.59 13.24 -11.68
N ARG A 164 -4.87 13.10 -10.57
CA ARG A 164 -4.28 11.84 -10.13
C ARG A 164 -4.65 11.49 -8.70
N ARG A 165 -5.24 10.31 -8.54
CA ARG A 165 -5.48 9.70 -7.24
C ARG A 165 -4.33 8.77 -6.88
N VAL A 166 -3.44 9.26 -6.01
CA VAL A 166 -2.26 8.51 -5.54
C VAL A 166 -2.65 7.48 -4.47
N LEU A 167 -3.59 7.84 -3.59
CA LEU A 167 -4.06 6.98 -2.52
C LEU A 167 -5.17 6.05 -3.00
N PRO A 168 -5.25 4.81 -2.48
CA PRO A 168 -6.45 4.01 -2.68
C PRO A 168 -7.66 4.75 -2.08
N ASP A 169 -8.82 4.59 -2.71
CA ASP A 169 -10.07 5.04 -2.11
C ASP A 169 -10.19 4.40 -0.72
N ALA A 170 -10.41 5.22 0.32
CA ALA A 170 -10.66 4.70 1.65
C ALA A 170 -11.81 3.70 1.54
N ALA A 171 -11.53 2.42 1.79
CA ALA A 171 -12.56 1.42 1.90
C ALA A 171 -13.54 1.91 2.99
N PRO A 172 -14.87 1.81 2.78
CA PRO A 172 -15.82 2.24 3.78
C PRO A 172 -15.56 1.48 5.09
N SER A 173 -15.21 2.21 6.13
CA SER A 173 -15.15 1.74 7.51
C SER A 173 -16.56 1.30 7.92
N VAL A 174 -16.84 -0.01 7.88
CA VAL A 174 -17.98 -0.57 8.59
C VAL A 174 -17.57 -0.84 10.03
N LEU A 175 -18.09 -0.04 10.97
CA LEU A 175 -18.11 -0.38 12.38
C LEU A 175 -18.88 -1.70 12.57
N PRO A 176 -18.55 -2.53 13.57
CA PRO A 176 -19.20 -3.82 13.78
C PRO A 176 -20.60 -3.59 14.39
N ALA A 177 -21.63 -3.67 13.56
CA ALA A 177 -22.98 -3.89 14.06
C ALA A 177 -23.15 -5.37 14.40
N LEU A 178 -23.26 -5.66 15.70
CA LEU A 178 -23.74 -6.94 16.20
C LEU A 178 -25.02 -7.37 15.48
N ARG A 179 -24.96 -8.51 14.77
CA ARG A 179 -25.85 -9.68 14.96
C ARG A 179 -25.44 -10.82 14.01
N PRO A 180 -25.50 -12.08 14.47
CA PRO A 180 -25.31 -13.23 13.61
C PRO A 180 -26.63 -13.50 12.89
N SER A 181 -26.64 -13.38 11.57
CA SER A 181 -27.66 -14.04 10.74
C SER A 181 -26.94 -14.71 9.58
N SER A 182 -26.83 -16.02 9.76
CA SER A 182 -26.49 -17.05 8.79
C SER A 182 -26.95 -16.74 7.37
N LEU A 183 -26.00 -16.81 6.44
CA LEU A 183 -26.24 -17.33 5.10
C LEU A 183 -25.15 -18.38 4.79
N SER A 184 -25.56 -19.63 4.80
CA SER A 184 -24.89 -20.70 4.07
C SER A 184 -24.63 -20.25 2.64
N GLY A 185 -23.37 -20.31 2.21
CA GLY A 185 -22.98 -20.03 0.84
C GLY A 185 -21.47 -20.09 0.65
N THR A 186 -20.98 -21.28 0.30
CA THR A 186 -19.63 -21.60 -0.21
C THR A 186 -18.47 -21.60 0.79
N ALA A 187 -18.29 -22.77 1.42
CA ALA A 187 -16.95 -23.30 1.65
C ALA A 187 -16.19 -23.32 0.32
N GLY A 188 -15.08 -22.58 0.23
CA GLY A 188 -14.25 -22.52 -0.99
C GLY A 188 -13.09 -21.53 -0.93
N ALA A 189 -13.19 -20.47 -0.11
CA ALA A 189 -12.12 -19.46 0.03
C ALA A 189 -11.37 -19.50 1.37
N ALA A 190 -11.93 -20.14 2.41
CA ALA A 190 -11.36 -20.13 3.75
C ALA A 190 -10.10 -21.03 3.91
N ASP A 191 -9.83 -21.94 2.97
CA ASP A 191 -8.73 -22.93 3.04
C ASP A 191 -7.58 -22.65 2.05
N VAL A 192 -7.55 -21.50 1.37
CA VAL A 192 -6.44 -21.15 0.47
C VAL A 192 -5.25 -20.65 1.29
N PRO A 193 -4.09 -21.32 1.30
CA PRO A 193 -2.91 -20.82 2.01
C PRO A 193 -2.52 -19.45 1.48
N TYR A 194 -2.06 -18.56 2.37
CA TYR A 194 -1.65 -17.19 2.01
C TYR A 194 -2.80 -16.31 1.47
N ALA A 195 -4.07 -16.63 1.75
CA ALA A 195 -5.23 -15.86 1.30
C ALA A 195 -5.10 -14.35 1.56
N ASP A 196 -4.59 -13.94 2.73
CA ASP A 196 -4.40 -12.53 3.08
C ASP A 196 -3.33 -11.84 2.21
N LEU A 197 -2.26 -12.56 1.85
CA LEU A 197 -1.23 -12.03 0.95
C LEU A 197 -1.76 -11.91 -0.47
N PHE A 198 -2.57 -12.87 -0.94
CA PHE A 198 -3.25 -12.77 -2.23
C PHE A 198 -4.25 -11.62 -2.25
N ALA A 199 -5.02 -11.41 -1.18
CA ALA A 199 -5.95 -10.30 -1.04
C ALA A 199 -5.23 -8.94 -1.03
N GLY A 200 -4.12 -8.83 -0.29
CA GLY A 200 -3.29 -7.63 -0.24
C GLY A 200 -2.67 -7.29 -1.60
N ALA A 201 -2.11 -8.27 -2.30
CA ALA A 201 -1.57 -8.07 -3.65
C ALA A 201 -2.68 -7.78 -4.68
N SER A 202 -3.83 -8.45 -4.58
CA SER A 202 -5.02 -8.17 -5.38
C SER A 202 -5.42 -6.70 -5.27
N ALA A 203 -5.53 -6.19 -4.04
CA ALA A 203 -5.86 -4.79 -3.79
C ALA A 203 -4.81 -3.83 -4.37
N LYS A 204 -3.53 -4.17 -4.29
CA LYS A 204 -2.43 -3.34 -4.80
C LYS A 204 -2.37 -3.28 -6.33
N TYR A 205 -2.70 -4.38 -7.01
CA TYR A 205 -2.47 -4.52 -8.45
C TYR A 205 -3.77 -4.59 -9.29
N GLY A 206 -4.94 -4.59 -8.67
CA GLY A 206 -6.22 -4.68 -9.36
C GLY A 206 -6.42 -6.02 -10.06
N LEU A 207 -5.91 -7.10 -9.46
CA LEU A 207 -6.02 -8.46 -9.97
C LEU A 207 -6.92 -9.27 -9.03
N PRO A 208 -7.81 -10.15 -9.51
CA PRO A 208 -8.58 -11.06 -8.69
C PRO A 208 -7.65 -11.88 -7.80
N PRO A 209 -7.95 -12.03 -6.50
CA PRO A 209 -7.14 -12.86 -5.61
C PRO A 209 -7.14 -14.32 -6.06
N THR A 210 -8.22 -14.77 -6.72
CA THR A 210 -8.33 -16.09 -7.33
C THR A 210 -7.34 -16.31 -8.48
N LEU A 211 -6.93 -15.26 -9.20
CA LEU A 211 -5.89 -15.33 -10.23
C LEU A 211 -4.52 -15.59 -9.60
N LEU A 212 -4.16 -14.84 -8.57
CA LEU A 212 -2.87 -14.99 -7.88
C LEU A 212 -2.77 -16.36 -7.17
N ALA A 213 -3.85 -16.77 -6.51
CA ALA A 213 -3.94 -18.09 -5.89
C ALA A 213 -3.85 -19.22 -6.92
N ALA A 214 -4.51 -19.09 -8.07
CA ALA A 214 -4.44 -20.08 -9.13
C ALA A 214 -3.03 -20.20 -9.72
N VAL A 215 -2.34 -19.08 -9.95
CA VAL A 215 -0.94 -19.09 -10.39
C VAL A 215 -0.06 -19.77 -9.34
N ALA A 216 -0.16 -19.40 -8.07
CA ALA A 216 0.59 -20.05 -6.99
C ALA A 216 0.35 -21.57 -6.90
N LYS A 217 -0.90 -22.00 -7.10
CA LYS A 217 -1.29 -23.40 -7.12
C LYS A 217 -0.65 -24.15 -8.29
N VAL A 218 -0.65 -23.56 -9.49
CA VAL A 218 -0.10 -24.19 -10.70
C VAL A 218 1.43 -24.21 -10.68
N GLU A 219 2.05 -23.16 -10.17
CA GLU A 219 3.50 -22.98 -10.14
C GLU A 219 4.18 -23.92 -9.13
N SER A 220 3.67 -23.97 -7.90
CA SER A 220 4.36 -24.69 -6.81
C SER A 220 3.46 -25.55 -5.94
N GLY A 221 2.14 -25.53 -6.15
CA GLY A 221 1.20 -26.14 -5.21
C GLY A 221 1.23 -25.48 -3.83
N TYR A 222 1.46 -24.16 -3.80
CA TYR A 222 1.62 -23.35 -2.59
C TYR A 222 2.93 -23.55 -1.80
N ASN A 223 3.96 -24.17 -2.40
CA ASN A 223 5.22 -24.44 -1.72
C ASN A 223 6.20 -23.24 -1.82
N GLN A 224 6.35 -22.50 -0.72
CA GLN A 224 7.28 -21.35 -0.62
C GLN A 224 8.77 -21.71 -0.78
N ARG A 225 9.13 -22.99 -0.66
CA ARG A 225 10.52 -23.48 -0.76
C ARG A 225 10.82 -24.18 -2.09
N ALA A 226 9.86 -24.21 -3.02
CA ALA A 226 10.03 -24.90 -4.29
C ALA A 226 11.16 -24.28 -5.13
N VAL A 227 11.98 -25.12 -5.75
CA VAL A 227 12.97 -24.71 -6.74
C VAL A 227 12.88 -25.65 -7.94
N SER A 228 12.60 -25.13 -9.12
CA SER A 228 12.55 -25.94 -10.34
C SER A 228 13.95 -26.29 -10.85
N PRO A 229 14.10 -27.31 -11.73
CA PRO A 229 15.37 -27.59 -12.40
C PRO A 229 15.92 -26.41 -13.21
N ALA A 230 15.04 -25.54 -13.72
CA ALA A 230 15.41 -24.30 -14.42
C ALA A 230 15.82 -23.17 -13.46
N GLY A 231 15.67 -23.37 -12.14
CA GLY A 231 16.02 -22.40 -11.11
C GLY A 231 14.90 -21.43 -10.73
N ALA A 232 13.65 -21.67 -11.14
CA ALA A 232 12.51 -20.88 -10.70
C ALA A 232 12.25 -21.11 -9.19
N GLN A 233 11.97 -20.05 -8.43
CA GLN A 233 11.98 -20.12 -6.97
C GLN A 233 10.66 -19.73 -6.31
N GLY A 234 10.36 -20.46 -5.24
CA GLY A 234 9.32 -20.20 -4.26
C GLY A 234 7.89 -20.32 -4.79
N LEU A 235 6.98 -19.71 -4.03
CA LEU A 235 5.53 -19.87 -4.19
C LEU A 235 5.04 -19.60 -5.62
N MET A 236 5.61 -18.56 -6.23
CA MET A 236 5.20 -18.05 -7.54
C MET A 236 6.17 -18.43 -8.66
N GLN A 237 7.13 -19.33 -8.37
CA GLN A 237 8.18 -19.80 -9.29
C GLN A 237 8.80 -18.68 -10.14
N ILE A 238 9.28 -17.64 -9.47
CA ILE A 238 9.90 -16.50 -10.17
C ILE A 238 11.34 -16.87 -10.50
N MET A 239 11.74 -16.68 -11.77
CA MET A 239 13.14 -16.86 -12.20
C MET A 239 14.07 -15.84 -11.51
N PRO A 240 15.33 -16.19 -11.18
CA PRO A 240 16.23 -15.31 -10.43
C PRO A 240 16.53 -13.97 -11.13
N ALA A 241 16.60 -13.96 -12.46
CA ALA A 241 16.76 -12.71 -13.22
C ALA A 241 15.51 -11.80 -13.09
N THR A 242 14.32 -12.38 -13.17
CA THR A 242 13.05 -11.67 -12.99
C THR A 242 12.92 -11.15 -11.57
N ALA A 243 13.28 -11.95 -10.56
CA ALA A 243 13.27 -11.56 -9.15
C ALA A 243 14.15 -10.33 -8.88
N ARG A 244 15.37 -10.33 -9.44
CA ARG A 244 16.28 -9.16 -9.38
C ARG A 244 15.67 -7.94 -10.05
N GLY A 245 15.07 -8.10 -11.22
CA GLY A 245 14.41 -7.00 -11.94
C GLY A 245 13.19 -6.44 -11.20
N LEU A 246 12.51 -7.26 -10.40
CA LEU A 246 11.38 -6.86 -9.57
C LEU A 246 11.80 -6.34 -8.18
N GLY A 247 13.05 -6.58 -7.78
CA GLY A 247 13.57 -6.26 -6.44
C GLY A 247 12.90 -7.07 -5.33
N VAL A 248 12.63 -8.36 -5.58
CA VAL A 248 11.92 -9.25 -4.64
C VAL A 248 12.75 -10.49 -4.30
N ASN A 249 12.59 -11.01 -3.09
CA ASN A 249 13.03 -12.35 -2.71
C ASN A 249 11.93 -13.39 -3.03
N PRO A 250 12.13 -14.33 -3.99
CA PRO A 250 11.10 -15.30 -4.36
C PRO A 250 10.79 -16.33 -3.27
N LEU A 251 11.69 -16.56 -2.32
CA LEU A 251 11.51 -17.50 -1.21
C LEU A 251 10.75 -16.88 -0.03
N ASP A 252 10.52 -15.56 -0.06
CA ASP A 252 9.62 -14.87 0.86
C ASP A 252 8.22 -14.80 0.24
N PRO A 253 7.18 -15.41 0.84
CA PRO A 253 5.85 -15.48 0.23
C PRO A 253 5.24 -14.11 -0.09
N ALA A 254 5.41 -13.12 0.80
CA ALA A 254 4.84 -11.80 0.60
C ALA A 254 5.48 -11.09 -0.61
N GLN A 255 6.82 -11.12 -0.71
CA GLN A 255 7.56 -10.56 -1.83
C GLN A 255 7.34 -11.34 -3.14
N ALA A 256 7.23 -12.67 -3.08
CA ALA A 256 6.94 -13.50 -4.24
C ALA A 256 5.56 -13.18 -4.82
N ILE A 257 4.53 -13.09 -3.99
CA ILE A 257 3.16 -12.76 -4.42
C ILE A 257 3.10 -11.33 -4.96
N ASP A 258 3.73 -10.37 -4.29
CA ASP A 258 3.80 -8.97 -4.76
C ASP A 258 4.50 -8.85 -6.13
N GLY A 259 5.65 -9.52 -6.28
CA GLY A 259 6.40 -9.55 -7.52
C GLY A 259 5.62 -10.19 -8.67
N ALA A 260 4.99 -11.32 -8.41
CA ALA A 260 4.17 -12.01 -9.40
C ALA A 260 2.93 -11.21 -9.81
N ALA A 261 2.24 -10.58 -8.86
CA ALA A 261 1.09 -9.73 -9.15
C ALA A 261 1.49 -8.50 -9.98
N ARG A 262 2.63 -7.88 -9.68
CA ARG A 262 3.19 -6.77 -10.49
C ARG A 262 3.52 -7.22 -11.91
N LEU A 263 4.12 -8.40 -12.05
CA LEU A 263 4.46 -8.97 -13.36
C LEU A 263 3.19 -9.29 -14.18
N LEU A 264 2.18 -9.91 -13.57
CA LEU A 264 0.90 -10.20 -14.21
C LEU A 264 0.16 -8.92 -14.62
N GLN A 265 0.11 -7.90 -13.76
CA GLN A 265 -0.49 -6.61 -14.11
C GLN A 265 0.21 -5.97 -15.30
N LYS A 266 1.56 -5.97 -15.33
CA LYS A 266 2.33 -5.49 -16.47
C LYS A 266 1.96 -6.25 -17.74
N ASN A 267 1.91 -7.57 -17.67
CA ASN A 267 1.57 -8.41 -18.82
C ASN A 267 0.13 -8.17 -19.32
N ILE A 268 -0.84 -8.00 -18.41
CA ILE A 268 -2.23 -7.67 -18.77
C ILE A 268 -2.31 -6.31 -19.47
N ARG A 269 -1.60 -5.29 -18.97
CA ARG A 269 -1.53 -3.96 -19.61
C ARG A 269 -0.88 -4.01 -20.99
N GLU A 270 0.13 -4.87 -21.15
CA GLU A 270 0.88 -4.97 -22.39
C GLU A 270 0.10 -5.74 -23.47
N PHE A 271 -0.54 -6.86 -23.11
CA PHE A 271 -1.17 -7.76 -24.08
C PHE A 271 -2.70 -7.66 -24.14
N GLY A 272 -3.32 -6.89 -23.24
CA GLY A 272 -4.76 -6.61 -23.23
C GLY A 272 -5.66 -7.82 -23.01
N SER A 273 -5.11 -8.99 -22.70
CA SER A 273 -5.89 -10.22 -22.49
C SER A 273 -5.23 -11.13 -21.46
N LEU A 274 -6.07 -11.74 -20.61
CA LEU A 274 -5.60 -12.67 -19.59
C LEU A 274 -4.83 -13.87 -20.16
N PRO A 275 -5.28 -14.55 -21.24
CA PRO A 275 -4.55 -15.67 -21.82
C PRO A 275 -3.13 -15.31 -22.28
N LEU A 276 -2.95 -14.16 -22.93
CA LEU A 276 -1.63 -13.69 -23.35
C LEU A 276 -0.77 -13.24 -22.17
N ALA A 277 -1.38 -12.67 -21.14
CA ALA A 277 -0.65 -12.29 -19.94
C ALA A 277 -0.11 -13.49 -19.15
N LEU A 278 -0.89 -14.58 -19.08
CA LEU A 278 -0.47 -15.85 -18.51
C LEU A 278 0.61 -16.54 -19.37
N ALA A 279 0.46 -16.49 -20.70
CA ALA A 279 1.50 -16.96 -21.61
C ALA A 279 2.81 -16.18 -21.43
N ALA A 280 2.73 -14.85 -21.25
CA ALA A 280 3.89 -14.01 -20.98
C ALA A 280 4.49 -14.25 -19.58
N TYR A 281 3.71 -14.71 -18.62
CA TYR A 281 4.20 -15.09 -17.29
C TYR A 281 5.08 -16.36 -17.38
N ASN A 282 4.62 -17.38 -18.10
CA ASN A 282 5.33 -18.66 -18.26
C ASN A 282 6.48 -18.58 -19.29
N ALA A 283 6.25 -18.02 -20.47
CA ALA A 283 7.21 -18.01 -21.59
C ALA A 283 8.00 -16.70 -21.74
N GLY A 284 7.63 -15.65 -20.97
CA GLY A 284 8.15 -14.30 -21.12
C GLY A 284 7.45 -13.50 -22.22
N GLY A 285 7.25 -12.20 -21.98
CA GLY A 285 6.58 -11.30 -22.93
C GLY A 285 7.28 -11.17 -24.29
N GLY A 286 8.60 -11.40 -24.37
CA GLY A 286 9.34 -11.42 -25.63
C GLY A 286 8.87 -12.51 -26.59
N ALA A 287 8.54 -13.70 -26.07
CA ALA A 287 8.00 -14.79 -26.86
C ALA A 287 6.59 -14.43 -27.37
N VAL A 288 5.72 -13.90 -26.51
CA VAL A 288 4.37 -13.48 -26.90
C VAL A 288 4.40 -12.42 -28.01
N ARG A 289 5.27 -11.41 -27.90
CA ARG A 289 5.47 -10.41 -28.97
C ARG A 289 5.97 -11.02 -30.28
N LYS A 290 6.94 -11.94 -30.19
CA LYS A 290 7.51 -12.61 -31.37
C LYS A 290 6.48 -13.42 -32.16
N TYR A 291 5.59 -14.12 -31.45
CA TYR A 291 4.59 -14.99 -32.07
C TYR A 291 3.23 -14.32 -32.29
N GLY A 292 3.03 -13.09 -31.78
CA GLY A 292 1.75 -12.37 -31.90
C GLY A 292 0.58 -13.05 -31.18
N GLY A 293 0.87 -13.91 -30.20
CA GLY A 293 -0.10 -14.79 -29.56
C GLY A 293 0.54 -15.71 -28.53
N ILE A 294 -0.19 -16.74 -28.08
CA ILE A 294 0.38 -17.78 -27.21
C ILE A 294 1.49 -18.51 -28.00
N PRO A 295 2.75 -18.51 -27.54
CA PRO A 295 3.86 -19.17 -28.25
C PRO A 295 3.58 -20.66 -28.46
N PRO A 296 4.12 -21.29 -29.52
CA PRO A 296 3.96 -22.72 -29.81
C PRO A 296 4.86 -23.60 -28.91
N PHE A 297 4.90 -23.29 -27.62
CA PHE A 297 5.58 -24.08 -26.60
C PHE A 297 4.52 -24.94 -25.90
N ALA A 298 4.70 -26.27 -25.94
CA ALA A 298 3.71 -27.21 -25.39
C ALA A 298 3.40 -26.91 -23.91
N GLU A 299 4.42 -26.54 -23.13
CA GLU A 299 4.26 -26.13 -21.73
C GLU A 299 3.35 -24.90 -21.60
N THR A 300 3.59 -23.85 -22.37
CA THR A 300 2.82 -22.60 -22.30
C THR A 300 1.38 -22.78 -22.76
N GLN A 301 1.17 -23.57 -23.82
CA GLN A 301 -0.17 -23.91 -24.30
C GLN A 301 -0.97 -24.71 -23.27
N ALA A 302 -0.32 -25.56 -22.47
CA ALA A 302 -0.94 -26.28 -21.36
C ALA A 302 -1.10 -25.40 -20.10
N TYR A 303 -0.18 -24.47 -19.86
CA TYR A 303 -0.15 -23.62 -18.67
C TYR A 303 -1.37 -22.71 -18.57
N VAL A 304 -1.69 -22.00 -19.66
CA VAL A 304 -2.80 -21.03 -19.69
C VAL A 304 -4.15 -21.65 -19.26
N PRO A 305 -4.66 -22.73 -19.90
CA PRO A 305 -5.92 -23.35 -19.48
C PRO A 305 -5.84 -23.98 -18.09
N LYS A 306 -4.67 -24.47 -17.65
CA LYS A 306 -4.49 -25.02 -16.30
C LYS A 306 -4.69 -23.95 -15.22
N VAL A 307 -4.15 -22.74 -15.41
CA VAL A 307 -4.38 -21.62 -14.49
C VAL A 307 -5.83 -21.18 -14.52
N GLN A 308 -6.45 -21.05 -15.70
CA GLN A 308 -7.86 -20.66 -15.81
C GLN A 308 -8.80 -21.68 -15.13
N ALA A 309 -8.54 -22.98 -15.27
CA ALA A 309 -9.28 -24.02 -14.57
C ALA A 309 -9.10 -23.93 -13.04
N ALA A 310 -7.87 -23.67 -12.57
CA ALA A 310 -7.60 -23.46 -11.16
C ALA A 310 -8.32 -22.21 -10.61
N MET A 311 -8.38 -21.11 -11.37
CA MET A 311 -9.16 -19.93 -10.98
C MET A 311 -10.66 -20.21 -10.87
N ALA A 312 -11.22 -20.95 -11.84
CA ALA A 312 -12.63 -21.30 -11.85
C ALA A 312 -12.99 -22.18 -10.64
N ALA A 313 -12.14 -23.14 -10.30
CA ALA A 313 -12.30 -24.00 -9.11
C ALA A 313 -12.24 -23.21 -7.79
N LEU A 314 -11.57 -22.05 -7.77
CA LEU A 314 -11.51 -21.13 -6.63
C LEU A 314 -12.67 -20.11 -6.61
N GLY A 315 -13.68 -20.26 -7.47
CA GLY A 315 -14.85 -19.38 -7.53
C GLY A 315 -14.66 -18.10 -8.35
N GLY A 316 -13.57 -17.97 -9.13
CA GLY A 316 -13.36 -16.83 -10.01
C GLY A 316 -14.30 -16.83 -11.22
N LYS A 317 -15.13 -15.80 -11.36
CA LYS A 317 -15.86 -15.50 -12.61
C LYS A 317 -15.11 -14.42 -13.37
N GLY A 318 -14.54 -14.76 -14.52
CA GLY A 318 -13.71 -13.85 -15.32
C GLY A 318 -14.54 -12.77 -16.01
N GLN A 319 -14.16 -11.50 -15.82
CA GLN A 319 -14.48 -10.40 -16.73
C GLN A 319 -13.15 -9.75 -17.09
N TRP A 320 -12.59 -10.12 -18.24
CA TRP A 320 -11.35 -9.60 -18.81
C TRP A 320 -11.49 -9.46 -20.30
#